data_AF-A0A957VE08-F1
#
_entry.id   AF-A0A957VE08-F1
#
_cell.length_a   1.000
_cell.length_b   1.000
_cell.length_c   1.000
_cell.angle_alpha   90.00
_cell.angle_beta   90.00
_cell.angle_gamma   90.00
#
_symmetry.space_group_name_H-M   'P 1'
#
loop_
_entity.id
_entity.type
_entity.pdbx_description
1 polymer ?
#
loop_
_entity_poly.entity_id
_entity_poly.type
_entity_poly.pdbx_seq_one_letter_code
_entity_poly.pdbx_strand_id
1 'polypeptide(L)'
;GQVLCLGAGGAGVATLLHLVNQIEPADRPARFIAVDRDPARLDHMRQMAQQFETDITVDYVCTSAPRQNDALLAQLPPGSLVINATGMGKDTPGSPLTDAAVFPQNGIAWEFNYRGELDFMHQALRQKEARNLRVEDGWLYFLHGWSQVIAQVLHLELTEALFAQLNESAAATRS
;
A
#
# COMPACT_ATOMS: atom_id res chain seq x y z
N GLY A 1 -1.55 -3.87 14.40
CA GLY A 1 -1.13 -5.02 13.57
C GLY A 1 0.28 -4.80 13.06
N GLN A 2 0.67 -5.53 12.02
CA GLN A 2 1.92 -5.32 11.26
C GLN A 2 1.59 -4.83 9.84
N VAL A 3 2.60 -4.39 9.10
CA VAL A 3 2.46 -4.02 7.68
C VAL A 3 3.27 -4.99 6.82
N LEU A 4 2.66 -5.54 5.78
CA LEU A 4 3.32 -6.19 4.66
C LEU A 4 3.16 -5.31 3.42
N CYS A 5 4.26 -4.73 2.94
CA CYS A 5 4.27 -3.87 1.76
C CYS A 5 4.97 -4.60 0.61
N LEU A 6 4.18 -5.02 -0.38
CA LEU A 6 4.66 -5.67 -1.60
C LEU A 6 5.01 -4.58 -2.60
N GLY A 7 6.30 -4.27 -2.71
CA GLY A 7 6.87 -3.18 -3.51
C GLY A 7 7.62 -2.18 -2.63
N ALA A 8 8.91 -1.97 -2.92
CA ALA A 8 9.77 -0.99 -2.25
C ALA A 8 10.10 0.23 -3.13
N GLY A 9 9.27 0.49 -4.14
CA GLY A 9 9.34 1.72 -4.94
C GLY A 9 8.84 2.95 -4.17
N GLY A 10 8.68 4.08 -4.89
CA GLY A 10 8.35 5.37 -4.28
C GLY A 10 7.12 5.35 -3.36
N ALA A 11 6.05 4.64 -3.73
CA ALA A 11 4.85 4.54 -2.90
C ALA A 11 5.08 3.74 -1.61
N GLY A 12 5.84 2.64 -1.67
CA GLY A 12 6.22 1.86 -0.49
C GLY A 12 7.12 2.66 0.45
N VAL A 13 8.11 3.38 -0.11
CA VAL A 13 9.00 4.28 0.65
C VAL A 13 8.19 5.38 1.32
N ALA A 14 7.33 6.09 0.59
CA ALA A 14 6.50 7.15 1.14
C ALA A 14 5.59 6.63 2.28
N THR A 15 5.06 5.42 2.14
CA THR A 15 4.25 4.77 3.19
C THR A 15 5.06 4.53 4.45
N LEU A 16 6.25 3.93 4.33
CA LEU A 16 7.13 3.71 5.49
C LEU A 16 7.51 5.04 6.15
N LEU A 17 7.90 6.04 5.34
CA LEU A 17 8.29 7.36 5.84
C LEU A 17 7.14 8.08 6.54
N HIS A 18 5.91 7.96 6.03
CA HIS A 18 4.73 8.49 6.70
C HIS A 18 4.50 7.83 8.07
N LEU A 19 4.68 6.52 8.16
CA LEU A 19 4.48 5.76 9.40
C LEU A 19 5.56 6.06 10.45
N VAL A 20 6.84 6.14 10.05
CA VAL A 20 7.92 6.49 11.00
C VAL A 20 7.77 7.91 11.56
N ASN A 21 7.12 8.82 10.82
CA ASN A 21 6.88 10.20 11.25
C ASN A 21 5.60 10.40 12.08
N GLN A 22 4.82 9.35 12.37
CA GLN A 22 3.68 9.48 13.28
C GLN A 22 4.15 9.90 14.67
N ILE A 23 3.49 10.88 15.29
CA ILE A 23 3.90 11.42 16.60
C ILE A 23 3.62 10.39 17.69
N GLU A 24 2.41 9.84 17.70
CA GLU A 24 1.98 8.88 18.71
C GLU A 24 2.53 7.48 18.38
N PRO A 25 3.27 6.82 19.29
CA PRO A 25 3.77 5.46 19.06
C PRO A 25 2.66 4.44 18.77
N ALA A 26 1.45 4.67 19.29
CA ALA A 26 0.29 3.81 19.06
C ALA A 26 -0.17 3.79 17.59
N ASP A 27 0.17 4.82 16.81
CA ASP A 27 -0.16 4.92 15.38
C ASP A 27 0.91 4.28 14.49
N ARG A 28 1.97 3.73 15.08
CA ARG A 28 3.03 3.02 14.38
C ARG A 28 2.82 1.51 14.43
N PRO A 29 3.05 0.79 13.33
CA PRO A 29 3.06 -0.67 13.38
C PRO A 29 4.31 -1.16 14.11
N ALA A 30 4.20 -2.25 14.87
CA ALA A 30 5.36 -2.87 15.51
C ALA A 30 6.39 -3.38 14.48
N ARG A 31 5.94 -3.73 13.27
CA ARG A 31 6.77 -4.30 12.21
C ARG A 31 6.29 -3.86 10.83
N PHE A 32 7.23 -3.51 9.96
CA PHE A 32 7.02 -3.22 8.54
C PHE A 32 7.88 -4.16 7.69
N ILE A 33 7.24 -5.02 6.91
CA ILE A 33 7.91 -5.99 6.04
C ILE A 33 7.84 -5.45 4.61
N ALA A 34 8.97 -4.94 4.12
CA ALA A 34 9.13 -4.46 2.76
C ALA A 34 9.61 -5.61 1.86
N VAL A 35 8.87 -5.87 0.78
CA VAL A 35 9.22 -6.89 -0.19
C VAL A 35 9.45 -6.26 -1.55
N ASP A 36 10.56 -6.55 -2.22
CA ASP A 36 10.75 -6.19 -3.63
C ASP A 36 11.63 -7.24 -4.31
N ARG A 37 11.52 -7.34 -5.63
CA ARG A 37 12.40 -8.19 -6.44
C ARG A 37 13.76 -7.54 -6.70
N ASP A 38 13.83 -6.21 -6.58
CA ASP A 38 15.02 -5.41 -6.82
C ASP A 38 15.68 -5.04 -5.48
N PRO A 39 16.86 -5.61 -5.16
CA PRO A 39 17.55 -5.33 -3.91
C PRO A 39 17.95 -3.85 -3.78
N ALA A 40 18.22 -3.15 -4.89
CA ALA A 40 18.60 -1.74 -4.86
C ALA A 40 17.48 -0.85 -4.31
N ARG A 41 16.21 -1.20 -4.57
CA ARG A 41 15.05 -0.48 -4.01
C ARG A 41 14.92 -0.69 -2.51
N LEU A 42 15.15 -1.91 -2.04
CA LEU A 42 15.15 -2.22 -0.61
C LEU A 42 16.29 -1.49 0.11
N ASP A 43 17.48 -1.47 -0.49
CA ASP A 43 18.63 -0.73 0.07
C ASP A 43 18.36 0.78 0.11
N HIS A 44 17.75 1.33 -0.94
CA HIS A 44 17.36 2.74 -0.97
C HIS A 44 16.33 3.07 0.13
N MET A 45 15.27 2.25 0.27
CA MET A 45 14.29 2.39 1.34
C MET A 45 14.96 2.35 2.72
N ARG A 46 15.92 1.43 2.92
CA ARG A 46 16.68 1.31 4.17
C ARG A 46 17.47 2.58 4.47
N GLN A 47 18.19 3.11 3.48
CA GLN A 47 18.96 4.34 3.63
C GLN A 47 18.07 5.54 4.01
N MET A 48 16.86 5.63 3.45
CA MET A 48 15.91 6.69 3.80
C MET A 48 15.34 6.50 5.21
N ALA A 49 14.93 5.28 5.57
CA ALA A 49 14.38 4.99 6.89
C ALA A 49 15.39 5.23 8.03
N GLN A 50 16.69 4.97 7.80
CA GLN A 50 17.77 5.20 8.76
C GLN A 50 17.98 6.68 9.14
N GLN A 51 17.39 7.62 8.41
CA GLN A 51 17.46 9.05 8.72
C GLN A 51 16.49 9.46 9.85
N PHE A 52 15.61 8.55 10.28
CA PHE A 52 14.58 8.81 11.28
C PHE A 52 14.77 7.90 12.49
N GLU A 53 14.57 8.44 13.69
CA GLU A 53 14.45 7.62 14.90
C GLU A 53 13.06 7.00 14.94
N THR A 54 12.99 5.67 14.96
CA THR A 54 11.73 4.95 14.99
C THR A 54 11.84 3.65 15.79
N ASP A 55 10.73 3.26 16.42
CA ASP A 55 10.52 1.99 17.09
C ASP A 55 9.95 0.91 16.17
N ILE A 56 9.66 1.24 14.90
CA ILE A 56 9.20 0.28 13.90
C ILE A 56 10.37 -0.65 13.53
N THR A 57 10.17 -1.96 13.69
CA THR A 57 11.10 -2.96 13.14
C THR A 57 10.86 -3.09 11.64
N VAL A 58 11.87 -2.81 10.80
CA VAL A 58 11.73 -2.91 9.34
C VAL A 58 12.51 -4.10 8.79
N ASP A 59 11.82 -5.02 8.13
CA ASP A 59 12.40 -6.15 7.43
C ASP A 59 12.41 -5.91 5.92
N TYR A 60 13.51 -6.29 5.29
CA TYR A 60 13.70 -6.15 3.85
C TYR A 60 13.85 -7.53 3.24
N VAL A 61 12.86 -7.95 2.45
CA VAL A 61 12.83 -9.27 1.82
C VAL A 61 12.97 -9.13 0.31
N CYS A 62 14.09 -9.60 -0.22
CA CYS A 62 14.34 -9.62 -1.66
C CYS A 62 13.76 -10.89 -2.29
N THR A 63 12.62 -10.79 -2.96
CA THR A 63 12.01 -11.93 -3.65
C THR A 63 11.08 -11.49 -4.78
N SER A 64 10.98 -12.35 -5.80
CA SER A 64 9.99 -12.27 -6.87
C SER A 64 8.96 -13.40 -6.82
N ALA A 65 9.03 -14.28 -5.82
CA ALA A 65 8.23 -15.51 -5.77
C ALA A 65 6.92 -15.29 -4.97
N PRO A 66 5.74 -15.36 -5.62
CA PRO A 66 4.46 -15.13 -4.92
C PRO A 66 4.23 -16.08 -3.74
N ARG A 67 4.68 -17.33 -3.82
CA ARG A 67 4.59 -18.30 -2.71
C ARG A 67 5.36 -17.86 -1.45
N GLN A 68 6.45 -17.12 -1.61
CA GLN A 68 7.16 -16.56 -0.46
C GLN A 68 6.38 -15.38 0.14
N ASN A 69 5.72 -14.57 -0.70
CA ASN A 69 4.84 -13.50 -0.24
C ASN A 69 3.63 -14.06 0.52
N ASP A 70 3.04 -15.17 0.06
CA ASP A 70 1.97 -15.87 0.78
C ASP A 70 2.44 -16.36 2.16
N ALA A 71 3.68 -16.86 2.26
CA ALA A 71 4.24 -17.30 3.52
C ALA A 71 4.48 -16.15 4.50
N LEU A 72 4.87 -14.96 4.00
CA LEU A 72 4.96 -13.74 4.81
C LEU A 72 3.56 -13.28 5.27
N LEU A 73 2.60 -13.27 4.34
CA LEU A 73 1.21 -12.91 4.60
C LEU A 73 0.58 -13.80 5.69
N ALA A 74 0.80 -15.10 5.61
CA ALA A 74 0.24 -16.08 6.56
C ALA A 74 0.77 -15.93 7.99
N GLN A 75 1.92 -15.25 8.17
CA GLN A 75 2.51 -14.98 9.49
C GLN A 75 1.96 -13.69 10.13
N LEU A 76 1.20 -12.88 9.40
CA LEU A 76 0.71 -11.62 9.91
C LEU A 76 -0.36 -11.84 11.00
N PRO A 77 -0.27 -11.12 12.13
CA PRO A 77 -1.33 -11.16 13.14
C PRO A 77 -2.62 -10.52 12.61
N PRO A 78 -3.79 -10.81 13.23
CA PRO A 78 -5.02 -10.08 12.96
C PRO A 78 -4.85 -8.56 13.05
N GLY A 79 -5.63 -7.81 12.27
CA GLY A 79 -5.54 -6.34 12.22
C GLY A 79 -4.29 -5.81 11.52
N SER A 80 -3.64 -6.62 10.68
CA SER A 80 -2.49 -6.21 9.88
C SER A 80 -2.91 -5.61 8.54
N LEU A 81 -2.06 -4.73 8.01
CA LEU A 81 -2.21 -4.06 6.73
C LEU A 81 -1.35 -4.77 5.67
N VAL A 82 -1.94 -5.06 4.52
CA VAL A 82 -1.29 -5.71 3.39
C VAL A 82 -1.45 -4.79 2.18
N ILE A 83 -0.34 -4.37 1.58
CA ILE A 83 -0.33 -3.36 0.53
C ILE A 83 0.25 -3.97 -0.75
N ASN A 84 -0.47 -3.87 -1.86
CA ASN A 84 0.13 -3.98 -3.19
C ASN A 84 0.63 -2.60 -3.63
N ALA A 85 1.93 -2.35 -3.44
CA ALA A 85 2.65 -1.17 -3.91
C ALA A 85 3.51 -1.46 -5.15
N THR A 86 3.26 -2.59 -5.83
CA THR A 86 3.88 -2.94 -7.12
C THR A 86 3.04 -2.42 -8.28
N GLY A 87 3.57 -2.54 -9.51
CA GLY A 87 2.78 -2.36 -10.72
C GLY A 87 1.96 -3.59 -11.14
N MET A 88 2.01 -4.71 -10.40
CA MET A 88 1.22 -5.90 -10.74
C MET A 88 -0.27 -5.64 -10.54
N GLY A 89 -1.08 -6.03 -11.53
CA GLY A 89 -2.51 -5.72 -11.60
C GLY A 89 -2.81 -4.43 -12.37
N LYS A 90 -1.78 -3.65 -12.75
CA LYS A 90 -1.89 -2.41 -13.54
C LYS A 90 -0.94 -2.38 -14.74
N ASP A 91 0.36 -2.39 -14.47
CA ASP A 91 1.43 -2.28 -15.45
C ASP A 91 1.83 -3.67 -15.98
N THR A 92 1.74 -4.69 -15.13
CA THR A 92 1.91 -6.10 -15.51
C THR A 92 0.73 -6.93 -15.00
N PRO A 93 0.23 -7.92 -15.76
CA PRO A 93 -0.86 -8.80 -15.31
C PRO A 93 -0.51 -9.57 -14.03
N GLY A 94 -1.54 -10.03 -13.30
CA GLY A 94 -1.38 -10.87 -12.12
C GLY A 94 -1.35 -10.11 -10.80
N SER A 95 -1.07 -10.86 -9.74
CA SER A 95 -0.95 -10.39 -8.36
C SER A 95 0.44 -10.76 -7.80
N PRO A 96 0.99 -9.96 -6.86
CA PRO A 96 2.18 -10.36 -6.11
C PRO A 96 1.92 -11.56 -5.17
N LEU A 97 0.67 -12.00 -5.02
CA LEU A 97 0.24 -13.15 -4.23
C LEU A 97 -0.33 -14.26 -5.13
N THR A 98 -0.29 -15.51 -4.65
CA THR A 98 -1.04 -16.58 -5.34
C THR A 98 -2.52 -16.56 -4.96
N ASP A 99 -3.35 -17.28 -5.72
CA ASP A 99 -4.78 -17.44 -5.37
C ASP A 99 -5.02 -18.24 -4.08
N ALA A 100 -3.99 -18.93 -3.57
CA ALA A 100 -4.05 -19.63 -2.29
C ALA A 100 -3.70 -18.74 -1.09
N ALA A 101 -3.33 -17.47 -1.33
CA ALA A 101 -2.98 -16.52 -0.28
C ALA A 101 -4.15 -16.26 0.66
N VAL A 102 -3.86 -16.19 1.96
CA VAL A 102 -4.87 -16.01 3.01
C VAL A 102 -4.58 -14.72 3.77
N PHE A 103 -5.45 -13.71 3.64
CA PHE A 103 -5.27 -12.42 4.29
C PHE A 103 -5.49 -12.51 5.82
N PRO A 104 -4.90 -11.61 6.64
CA PRO A 104 -5.08 -11.62 8.09
C PRO A 104 -6.52 -11.28 8.50
N GLN A 105 -7.03 -11.89 9.58
CA GLN A 105 -8.36 -11.57 10.11
C GLN A 105 -8.44 -10.10 10.54
N ASN A 106 -9.59 -9.44 10.32
CA ASN A 106 -9.80 -8.02 10.64
C ASN A 106 -8.74 -7.09 10.02
N GLY A 107 -8.09 -7.54 8.95
CA GLY A 107 -7.01 -6.83 8.29
C GLY A 107 -7.50 -5.81 7.27
N ILE A 108 -6.53 -5.06 6.74
CA ILE A 108 -6.75 -4.14 5.62
C ILE A 108 -5.94 -4.66 4.43
N ALA A 109 -6.59 -4.85 3.29
CA ALA A 109 -5.92 -5.07 2.01
C ALA A 109 -6.02 -3.78 1.20
N TRP A 110 -4.89 -3.20 0.83
CA TRP A 110 -4.84 -1.94 0.11
C TRP A 110 -4.12 -2.11 -1.22
N GLU A 111 -4.89 -1.98 -2.29
CA GLU A 111 -4.39 -1.96 -3.66
C GLU A 111 -4.04 -0.50 -4.01
N PHE A 112 -2.75 -0.16 -4.17
CA PHE A 112 -2.39 1.21 -4.58
C PHE A 112 -2.69 1.48 -6.05
N ASN A 113 -2.87 0.43 -6.86
CA ASN A 113 -3.34 0.59 -8.21
C ASN A 113 -4.83 0.99 -8.22
N TYR A 114 -5.25 1.73 -9.24
CA TYR A 114 -6.65 2.20 -9.37
C TYR A 114 -7.29 1.81 -10.70
N ARG A 115 -6.51 1.22 -11.61
CA ARG A 115 -6.91 0.77 -12.95
C ARG A 115 -6.16 -0.51 -13.34
N GLY A 116 -6.71 -1.26 -14.29
CA GLY A 116 -6.16 -2.54 -14.74
C GLY A 116 -6.95 -3.72 -14.16
N GLU A 117 -6.34 -4.91 -14.17
CA GLU A 117 -6.99 -6.15 -13.72
C GLU A 117 -7.14 -6.23 -12.20
N LEU A 118 -6.26 -5.57 -11.43
CA LEU A 118 -6.34 -5.48 -9.96
C LEU A 118 -6.52 -6.84 -9.25
N ASP A 119 -5.84 -7.89 -9.72
CA ASP A 119 -6.02 -9.27 -9.24
C ASP A 119 -5.82 -9.42 -7.72
N PHE A 120 -4.90 -8.65 -7.13
CA PHE A 120 -4.70 -8.61 -5.67
C PHE A 120 -5.95 -8.11 -4.93
N MET A 121 -6.60 -7.06 -5.44
CA MET A 121 -7.85 -6.55 -4.89
C MET A 121 -8.97 -7.60 -5.02
N HIS A 122 -9.07 -8.27 -6.18
CA HIS A 122 -10.03 -9.36 -6.36
C HIS A 122 -9.79 -10.53 -5.41
N GLN A 123 -8.52 -10.91 -5.16
CA GLN A 123 -8.14 -11.91 -4.16
C GLN A 123 -8.59 -11.52 -2.74
N ALA A 124 -8.41 -10.26 -2.37
CA ALA A 124 -8.86 -9.74 -1.08
C ALA A 124 -10.39 -9.69 -0.95
N LEU A 125 -11.09 -9.23 -2.00
CA LEU A 125 -12.56 -9.14 -2.02
C LEU A 125 -13.23 -10.51 -1.84
N ARG A 126 -12.68 -11.58 -2.43
CA ARG A 126 -13.17 -12.96 -2.21
C ARG A 126 -13.13 -13.40 -0.75
N GLN A 127 -12.27 -12.78 0.07
CA GLN A 127 -12.09 -13.09 1.49
C GLN A 127 -12.74 -12.07 2.42
N LYS A 128 -13.36 -11.00 1.88
CA LYS A 128 -13.83 -9.84 2.63
C LYS A 128 -14.74 -10.20 3.80
N GLU A 129 -15.84 -10.88 3.53
CA GLU A 129 -16.82 -11.26 4.55
C GLU A 129 -16.25 -12.31 5.52
N ALA A 130 -15.63 -13.35 4.98
CA ALA A 130 -15.12 -14.47 5.78
C ALA A 130 -14.04 -14.04 6.78
N ARG A 131 -13.28 -12.98 6.47
CA ARG A 131 -12.16 -12.51 7.28
C ARG A 131 -12.36 -11.11 7.86
N ASN A 132 -13.55 -10.54 7.70
CA ASN A 132 -13.85 -9.17 8.09
C ASN A 132 -12.78 -8.19 7.57
N LEU A 133 -12.40 -8.31 6.29
CA LEU A 133 -11.38 -7.47 5.69
C LEU A 133 -11.98 -6.13 5.29
N ARG A 134 -11.19 -5.08 5.51
CA ARG A 134 -11.36 -3.83 4.80
C ARG A 134 -10.54 -3.89 3.52
N VAL A 135 -11.16 -3.64 2.37
CA VAL A 135 -10.47 -3.60 1.08
C VAL A 135 -10.54 -2.18 0.55
N GLU A 136 -9.37 -1.60 0.28
CA GLU A 136 -9.20 -0.23 -0.19
C GLU A 136 -8.52 -0.23 -1.56
N ASP A 137 -8.95 0.69 -2.43
CA ASP A 137 -8.36 0.88 -3.75
C ASP A 137 -7.47 2.14 -3.82
N GLY A 138 -6.76 2.29 -4.94
CA GLY A 138 -5.84 3.40 -5.16
C GLY A 138 -6.50 4.66 -5.68
N TRP A 139 -7.82 4.71 -5.86
CA TRP A 139 -8.49 5.83 -6.55
C TRP A 139 -8.35 7.14 -5.76
N LEU A 140 -8.66 7.09 -4.47
CA LEU A 140 -8.52 8.26 -3.60
C LEU A 140 -7.06 8.69 -3.47
N TYR A 141 -6.13 7.73 -3.36
CA TYR A 141 -4.69 8.00 -3.36
C TYR A 141 -4.26 8.73 -4.64
N PHE A 142 -4.69 8.25 -5.82
CA PHE A 142 -4.43 8.88 -7.11
C PHE A 142 -4.99 10.30 -7.17
N LEU A 143 -6.24 10.49 -6.78
CA LEU A 143 -6.90 11.78 -6.85
C LEU A 143 -6.27 12.81 -5.89
N HIS A 144 -5.91 12.40 -4.67
CA HIS A 144 -5.18 13.26 -3.72
C HIS A 144 -3.83 13.69 -4.30
N GLY A 145 -3.07 12.75 -4.88
CA GLY A 145 -1.79 13.06 -5.52
C GLY A 145 -1.93 14.10 -6.63
N TRP A 146 -2.88 13.91 -7.56
CA TRP A 146 -3.08 14.85 -8.66
C TRP A 146 -3.62 16.21 -8.21
N SER A 147 -4.57 16.22 -7.26
CA SER A 147 -5.14 17.47 -6.76
C SER A 147 -4.08 18.32 -6.05
N GLN A 148 -3.15 17.68 -5.30
CA GLN A 148 -2.03 18.37 -4.67
C GLN A 148 -1.04 18.93 -5.71
N VAL A 149 -0.71 18.18 -6.77
CA VAL A 149 0.17 18.66 -7.84
C VAL A 149 -0.48 19.82 -8.60
N ILE A 150 -1.77 19.72 -8.95
CA ILE A 150 -2.51 20.81 -9.60
C ILE A 150 -2.52 22.05 -8.72
N ALA A 151 -2.80 21.90 -7.43
CA ALA A 151 -2.76 22.99 -6.46
C ALA A 151 -1.38 23.65 -6.39
N GLN A 152 -0.29 22.87 -6.40
CA GLN A 152 1.07 23.39 -6.41
C GLN A 152 1.39 24.14 -7.70
N VAL A 153 1.05 23.58 -8.87
CA VAL A 153 1.33 24.18 -10.18
C VAL A 153 0.50 25.44 -10.43
N LEU A 154 -0.75 25.45 -9.97
CA LEU A 154 -1.68 26.58 -10.15
C LEU A 154 -1.67 27.56 -8.97
N HIS A 155 -0.85 27.32 -7.95
CA HIS A 155 -0.80 28.10 -6.71
C HIS A 155 -2.18 28.27 -6.04
N LEU A 156 -2.96 27.20 -6.01
CA LEU A 156 -4.29 27.15 -5.37
C LEU A 156 -4.20 26.48 -4.00
N GLU A 157 -5.07 26.88 -3.08
CA GLU A 157 -5.28 26.14 -1.83
C GLU A 157 -6.26 24.98 -2.08
N LEU A 158 -5.82 23.75 -1.82
CA LEU A 158 -6.67 22.57 -1.96
C LEU A 158 -7.51 22.35 -0.70
N THR A 159 -8.68 22.99 -0.66
CA THR A 159 -9.65 22.80 0.42
C THR A 159 -10.38 21.46 0.31
N GLU A 160 -10.94 20.97 1.41
CA GLU A 160 -11.73 19.72 1.43
C GLU A 160 -12.92 19.77 0.46
N ALA A 161 -13.61 20.92 0.39
CA ALA A 161 -14.73 21.13 -0.53
C ALA A 161 -14.29 21.08 -2.00
N LEU A 162 -13.15 21.69 -2.34
CA LEU A 162 -12.60 21.64 -3.69
C LEU A 162 -12.18 20.21 -4.06
N PHE A 163 -11.55 19.49 -3.13
CA PHE A 163 -11.19 18.10 -3.34
C PHE A 163 -12.41 17.21 -3.59
N ALA A 164 -13.48 17.37 -2.81
CA ALA A 164 -14.73 16.63 -2.99
C ALA A 164 -15.34 16.87 -4.38
N GLN A 165 -15.34 18.10 -4.88
CA GLN A 165 -15.82 18.43 -6.23
C GLN A 165 -14.97 17.80 -7.34
N LEU A 166 -13.64 17.82 -7.18
CA LEU A 166 -12.73 17.16 -8.11
C LEU A 166 -12.97 15.64 -8.11
N ASN A 167 -13.22 15.04 -6.94
CA ASN A 167 -13.52 13.62 -6.83
C ASN A 167 -14.81 13.24 -7.54
N GLU A 168 -15.89 13.97 -7.29
CA GLU A 168 -17.19 13.74 -7.94
C GLU A 168 -17.06 13.83 -9.46
N SER A 169 -16.36 14.85 -9.95
CA SER A 169 -16.15 15.06 -11.38
C SER A 169 -15.31 13.96 -12.03
N ALA A 170 -14.23 13.52 -11.36
CA ALA A 170 -13.35 12.48 -11.87
C ALA A 170 -13.96 11.07 -11.77
N ALA A 171 -14.79 10.80 -10.75
CA ALA A 171 -15.42 9.50 -10.57
C ALA A 171 -16.30 9.11 -11.78
N ALA A 172 -16.89 10.09 -12.47
CA ALA A 172 -17.70 9.89 -13.66
C ALA A 172 -16.92 9.35 -14.88
N THR A 173 -15.58 9.41 -14.87
CA THR A 173 -14.72 8.93 -15.96
C THR A 173 -13.95 7.66 -15.60
N ARG A 174 -14.21 7.09 -14.42
CA ARG A 174 -13.57 5.86 -13.96
C ARG A 174 -13.98 4.68 -14.85
N SER A 175 -12.99 4.01 -15.44
CA SER A 175 -13.13 2.81 -16.29
C SER A 175 -12.40 1.62 -15.70
#